data_AF-A0A2P2MPL1-F1
#
_entry.id   AF-A0A2P2MPL1-F1
#
_cell.length_a   1.000
_cell.length_b   1.000
_cell.length_c   1.000
_cell.angle_alpha   90.00
_cell.angle_beta   90.00
_cell.angle_gamma   90.00
#
_symmetry.space_group_name_H-M   'P 1'
#
loop_
_entity.id
_entity.type
_entity.pdbx_description
1 polymer ?
#
loop_
_entity_poly.entity_id
_entity_poly.type
_entity_poly.pdbx_seq_one_letter_code
_entity_poly.pdbx_strand_id
1 'polypeptide(L)'
;MEGFEHLGFLIQIGDKGAEGVPLSQAAPFFANSDPDMPATPVPAVQVHDWILQNIASALEHSTERISTKENGPPSASDPDVAMTDACTNSIKSSPSARGSNFIEGISKSSLVKQASDLRGSSVKVLNCHDSVIYILAPLRYATVYGCSDATIFLGAVGKALRIEHCERVHVITAAKRVCIASCRECVFFLGVNQQPLIVGDNHKIQVAPYNTYYSELEEHMSEVGIEATINRWDEPLTLGMVDPHDSISHPAGVSDVQAESATRLDPDQFTNFLIPNWFGSESRGTTRDNPFLLPDVYLESQKKNQKNLGEIKQLLREAPIEENRKRELSCALHLLFKDWLYASGNIRQLYCLQGD
;
A
#
# COMPACT_ATOMS: atom_id res chain seq x y z
N MET A 1 24.90 -10.49 12.89
CA MET A 1 25.08 -11.16 11.59
C MET A 1 23.81 -11.18 10.73
N GLU A 2 22.62 -10.82 11.23
CA GLU A 2 21.35 -10.81 10.47
C GLU A 2 21.21 -9.68 9.41
N GLY A 3 22.08 -8.66 9.45
CA GLY A 3 22.01 -7.51 8.53
C GLY A 3 22.48 -7.79 7.10
N PHE A 4 23.21 -8.88 6.86
CA PHE A 4 23.86 -9.15 5.55
C PHE A 4 23.10 -10.15 4.67
N GLU A 5 22.05 -10.81 5.17
CA GLU A 5 21.29 -11.80 4.39
C GLU A 5 20.58 -11.20 3.17
N HIS A 6 20.33 -9.88 3.18
CA HIS A 6 19.66 -9.17 2.10
C HIS A 6 20.62 -8.72 0.98
N LEU A 7 21.95 -8.70 1.21
CA LEU A 7 22.92 -8.32 0.18
C LEU A 7 23.04 -9.37 -0.93
N GLY A 8 22.76 -10.64 -0.63
CA GLY A 8 22.79 -11.72 -1.61
C GLY A 8 21.76 -11.57 -2.74
N PHE A 9 20.78 -10.68 -2.60
CA PHE A 9 19.82 -10.34 -3.66
C PHE A 9 20.35 -9.29 -4.65
N LEU A 10 21.33 -8.48 -4.24
CA LEU A 10 21.91 -7.40 -5.04
C LEU A 10 23.21 -7.80 -5.72
N ILE A 11 23.93 -8.77 -5.15
CA ILE A 11 25.25 -9.21 -5.64
C ILE A 11 25.14 -10.66 -6.11
N GLN A 12 25.05 -10.87 -7.43
CA GLN A 12 25.16 -12.20 -8.03
C GLN A 12 26.64 -12.53 -8.22
N ILE A 13 27.14 -13.53 -7.49
CA ILE A 13 28.51 -14.02 -7.64
C ILE A 13 28.45 -15.40 -8.27
N GLY A 14 28.73 -15.47 -9.57
CA GLY A 14 28.73 -16.71 -10.35
C GLY A 14 28.49 -16.48 -11.84
N ASP A 15 29.12 -17.31 -12.66
CA ASP A 15 28.93 -17.27 -14.12
C ASP A 15 27.62 -17.98 -14.53
N LYS A 16 27.12 -17.63 -15.72
CA LYS A 16 25.79 -17.95 -16.25
C LYS A 16 25.37 -19.42 -16.00
N GLY A 17 24.38 -19.60 -15.11
CA GLY A 17 23.58 -20.83 -15.01
C GLY A 17 23.84 -21.75 -13.81
N ALA A 18 24.77 -21.41 -12.91
CA ALA A 18 24.95 -22.15 -11.66
C ALA A 18 24.18 -21.51 -10.48
N GLU A 19 23.73 -22.32 -9.53
CA GLU A 19 23.12 -21.87 -8.26
C GLU A 19 23.97 -20.76 -7.62
N GLY A 20 23.34 -19.65 -7.24
CA GLY A 20 24.05 -18.48 -6.70
C GLY A 20 24.84 -18.84 -5.44
N VAL A 21 26.15 -18.59 -5.48
CA VAL A 21 27.03 -18.83 -4.33
C VAL A 21 26.73 -17.80 -3.24
N PRO A 22 26.42 -18.21 -1.99
CA PRO A 22 26.15 -17.28 -0.92
C PRO A 22 27.38 -16.40 -0.62
N LEU A 23 27.15 -15.14 -0.24
CA LEU A 23 28.18 -14.13 -0.01
C LEU A 23 29.29 -14.61 0.95
N SER A 24 28.93 -15.42 1.95
CA SER A 24 29.85 -16.02 2.92
C SER A 24 30.85 -16.99 2.30
N GLN A 25 30.55 -17.59 1.15
CA GLN A 25 31.43 -18.51 0.42
C GLN A 25 32.20 -17.82 -0.72
N ALA A 26 31.71 -16.65 -1.16
CA ALA A 26 32.26 -15.93 -2.29
C ALA A 26 33.29 -14.84 -1.90
N ALA A 27 33.19 -14.31 -0.69
CA ALA A 27 34.13 -13.30 -0.22
C ALA A 27 35.46 -13.93 0.23
N PRO A 28 36.62 -13.44 -0.27
CA PRO A 28 37.95 -13.96 0.09
C PRO A 28 38.33 -13.69 1.55
N PHE A 29 37.57 -12.81 2.23
CA PHE A 29 37.75 -12.43 3.63
C PHE A 29 37.21 -13.46 4.60
N PHE A 30 36.25 -14.27 4.17
CA PHE A 30 35.72 -15.41 4.92
C PHE A 30 36.35 -16.67 4.36
N ALA A 31 37.68 -16.71 4.32
CA ALA A 31 38.41 -17.86 3.80
C ALA A 31 38.02 -19.10 4.61
N ASN A 32 37.14 -19.92 4.03
CA ASN A 32 36.70 -21.25 4.44
C ASN A 32 36.29 -21.35 5.91
N SER A 33 35.02 -21.65 6.15
CA SER A 33 34.43 -21.91 7.47
C SER A 33 35.09 -23.11 8.18
N ASP A 34 36.33 -22.97 8.61
CA ASP A 34 37.05 -23.88 9.48
C ASP A 34 36.71 -23.49 10.92
N PRO A 35 35.98 -24.34 11.67
CA PRO A 35 35.55 -24.03 13.04
C PRO A 35 36.71 -23.87 14.03
N ASP A 36 37.94 -24.27 13.68
CA ASP A 36 39.12 -24.19 14.56
C ASP A 36 40.04 -22.98 14.27
N MET A 37 39.70 -22.11 13.29
CA MET A 37 40.52 -20.94 12.96
C MET A 37 39.97 -19.66 13.62
N PRO A 38 40.77 -18.92 14.42
CA PRO A 38 40.29 -17.72 15.10
C PRO A 38 39.96 -16.61 14.09
N ALA A 39 38.83 -15.94 14.29
CA ALA A 39 38.36 -14.86 13.43
C ALA A 39 39.38 -13.71 13.36
N THR A 40 40.17 -13.67 12.30
CA THR A 40 41.13 -12.60 12.04
C THR A 40 40.35 -11.34 11.66
N PRO A 41 40.53 -10.20 12.35
CA PRO A 41 39.81 -8.98 12.02
C PRO A 41 40.27 -8.45 10.67
N VAL A 42 39.34 -8.39 9.72
CA VAL A 42 39.57 -7.84 8.38
C VAL A 42 39.29 -6.33 8.41
N PRO A 43 40.19 -5.48 7.89
CA PRO A 43 39.96 -4.05 7.82
C PRO A 43 38.69 -3.70 7.03
N ALA A 44 37.81 -2.87 7.60
CA ALA A 44 36.55 -2.49 6.99
C ALA A 44 36.69 -1.88 5.58
N VAL A 45 37.82 -1.22 5.32
CA VAL A 45 38.15 -0.62 4.01
C VAL A 45 38.27 -1.69 2.91
N GLN A 46 38.88 -2.83 3.21
CA GLN A 46 39.03 -3.92 2.24
C GLN A 46 37.69 -4.56 1.90
N VAL A 47 36.80 -4.68 2.90
CA VAL A 47 35.44 -5.19 2.71
C VAL A 47 34.63 -4.21 1.86
N HIS A 48 34.72 -2.91 2.16
CA HIS A 48 34.03 -1.86 1.43
C HIS A 48 34.45 -1.82 -0.05
N ASP A 49 35.75 -1.84 -0.34
CA ASP A 49 36.26 -1.76 -1.70
C ASP A 49 35.87 -2.98 -2.53
N TRP A 50 35.89 -4.17 -1.93
CA TRP A 50 35.45 -5.40 -2.59
C TRP A 50 33.94 -5.43 -2.87
N ILE A 51 33.11 -4.89 -1.96
CA ILE A 51 31.66 -4.75 -2.20
C ILE A 51 31.40 -3.78 -3.37
N LEU A 52 32.08 -2.63 -3.38
CA LEU A 52 31.95 -1.65 -4.46
C LEU A 52 32.31 -2.24 -5.82
N GLN A 53 33.39 -3.01 -5.89
CA GLN A 53 33.84 -3.63 -7.13
C GLN A 53 32.84 -4.69 -7.65
N ASN A 54 32.23 -5.46 -6.75
CA ASN A 54 31.19 -6.43 -7.13
C ASN A 54 29.89 -5.75 -7.60
N ILE A 55 29.48 -4.66 -6.95
CA ILE A 55 28.32 -3.88 -7.39
C ILE A 55 28.56 -3.30 -8.79
N ALA A 56 29.75 -2.75 -9.04
CA ALA A 56 30.13 -2.23 -10.37
C ALA A 56 30.10 -3.31 -11.45
N SER A 57 30.68 -4.49 -11.18
CA SER A 57 30.64 -5.62 -12.12
C SER A 57 29.22 -6.15 -12.38
N ALA A 58 28.36 -6.20 -11.36
CA ALA A 58 26.95 -6.59 -11.53
C ALA A 58 26.16 -5.59 -12.39
N LEU A 59 26.44 -4.29 -12.25
CA LEU A 59 25.84 -3.22 -13.06
C LEU A 59 26.24 -3.34 -14.54
N GLU A 60 27.51 -3.64 -14.83
CA GLU A 60 27.99 -3.85 -16.21
C GLU A 60 27.29 -5.05 -16.88
N HIS A 61 27.15 -6.17 -16.17
CA HIS A 61 26.45 -7.35 -16.68
C HIS A 61 24.93 -7.19 -16.82
N SER A 62 24.30 -6.34 -15.98
CA SER A 62 22.88 -5.99 -16.13
C SER A 62 22.61 -5.17 -17.40
N THR A 63 23.59 -4.38 -17.84
CA THR A 63 23.49 -3.49 -19.00
C THR A 63 23.64 -4.27 -20.32
N GLU A 64 24.46 -5.32 -20.36
CA GLU A 64 24.55 -6.25 -21.51
C GLU A 64 23.24 -7.01 -21.79
N ARG A 65 22.45 -7.35 -20.75
CA ARG A 65 21.12 -7.99 -20.93
C ARG A 65 20.09 -7.08 -21.60
N ILE A 66 20.26 -5.77 -21.51
CA ILE A 66 19.35 -4.80 -22.11
C ILE A 66 19.75 -4.53 -23.57
N SER A 67 21.05 -4.57 -23.90
CA SER A 67 21.57 -4.31 -25.25
C SER A 67 21.45 -5.52 -26.21
N THR A 68 21.48 -6.77 -25.69
CA THR A 68 21.41 -7.99 -26.54
C THR A 68 20.04 -8.30 -27.13
N LYS A 69 19.03 -7.43 -26.94
CA LYS A 69 17.71 -7.55 -27.58
C LYS A 69 17.57 -6.74 -28.88
N GLU A 70 18.61 -6.01 -29.31
CA GLU A 70 18.56 -5.15 -30.51
C GLU A 70 19.72 -5.40 -31.47
N ASN A 71 20.01 -6.66 -31.85
CA ASN A 71 20.75 -6.96 -33.09
C ASN A 71 20.66 -8.45 -33.45
N GLY A 72 19.79 -8.79 -34.40
CA GLY A 72 19.76 -10.08 -35.10
C GLY A 72 19.87 -9.85 -36.62
N PRO A 73 20.58 -10.71 -37.38
CA PRO A 73 20.93 -10.45 -38.79
C PRO A 73 19.75 -10.67 -39.77
N PRO A 74 19.82 -10.11 -40.99
CA PRO A 74 18.69 -10.09 -41.93
C PRO A 74 18.64 -11.38 -42.76
N SER A 75 17.43 -11.93 -42.98
CA SER A 75 17.19 -12.85 -44.09
C SER A 75 15.84 -12.55 -44.72
N ALA A 76 15.91 -12.33 -46.04
CA ALA A 76 14.87 -11.85 -46.92
C ALA A 76 13.80 -12.91 -47.26
N SER A 77 12.53 -12.49 -47.35
CA SER A 77 11.71 -12.49 -48.58
C SER A 77 10.23 -12.21 -48.26
N ASP A 78 9.72 -11.07 -48.76
CA ASP A 78 8.30 -10.69 -48.92
C ASP A 78 7.68 -11.43 -50.15
N PRO A 79 6.34 -11.38 -50.48
CA PRO A 79 5.36 -10.36 -50.08
C PRO A 79 3.89 -10.81 -49.76
N ASP A 80 3.16 -9.81 -49.23
CA ASP A 80 1.72 -9.45 -49.35
C ASP A 80 0.59 -10.30 -48.71
N VAL A 81 -0.20 -9.65 -47.82
CA VAL A 81 -1.64 -9.25 -48.00
C VAL A 81 -2.29 -8.77 -46.67
N ALA A 82 -2.79 -7.52 -46.71
CA ALA A 82 -3.94 -6.87 -46.05
C ALA A 82 -4.37 -7.11 -44.57
N MET A 83 -4.41 -5.98 -43.82
CA MET A 83 -5.47 -5.45 -42.91
C MET A 83 -6.41 -6.41 -42.13
N THR A 84 -6.39 -6.35 -40.78
CA THR A 84 -7.52 -5.96 -39.87
C THR A 84 -7.26 -6.36 -38.40
N ASP A 85 -7.94 -5.63 -37.49
CA ASP A 85 -7.85 -5.59 -36.03
C ASP A 85 -8.04 -6.89 -35.22
N ALA A 86 -7.62 -6.78 -33.94
CA ALA A 86 -8.01 -7.52 -32.73
C ALA A 86 -7.18 -8.75 -32.29
N CYS A 87 -6.51 -8.63 -31.13
CA CYS A 87 -6.17 -9.73 -30.19
C CYS A 87 -5.90 -9.12 -28.80
N THR A 88 -6.74 -9.27 -27.78
CA THR A 88 -6.71 -10.36 -26.77
C THR A 88 -5.32 -10.89 -26.43
N ASN A 89 -4.63 -10.25 -25.48
CA ASN A 89 -3.43 -10.82 -24.86
C ASN A 89 -3.79 -11.60 -23.58
N SER A 90 -4.01 -12.90 -23.75
CA SER A 90 -3.85 -13.90 -22.70
C SER A 90 -2.37 -14.20 -22.53
N ILE A 91 -1.74 -13.66 -21.49
CA ILE A 91 -0.36 -14.01 -21.14
C ILE A 91 -0.42 -15.19 -20.16
N LYS A 92 -0.13 -16.39 -20.67
CA LYS A 92 0.21 -17.56 -19.85
C LYS A 92 1.61 -17.33 -19.26
N SER A 93 1.71 -17.20 -17.95
CA SER A 93 2.97 -17.28 -17.20
C SER A 93 3.09 -18.64 -16.50
N SER A 94 4.30 -19.19 -16.54
CA SER A 94 4.69 -20.45 -15.89
C SER A 94 4.70 -20.32 -14.36
N PRO A 95 4.48 -21.42 -13.59
CA PRO A 95 4.33 -21.34 -12.16
C PRO A 95 5.71 -21.26 -11.48
N SER A 96 6.18 -20.04 -11.21
CA SER A 96 7.21 -19.81 -10.20
C SER A 96 6.53 -19.71 -8.83
N ALA A 97 6.91 -20.58 -7.89
CA ALA A 97 6.35 -20.69 -6.54
C ALA A 97 6.60 -19.47 -5.61
N ARG A 98 7.04 -18.33 -6.16
CA ARG A 98 7.27 -17.06 -5.45
C ARG A 98 6.74 -15.86 -6.26
N GLY A 99 5.55 -15.98 -6.84
CA GLY A 99 4.91 -14.86 -7.53
C GLY A 99 4.49 -13.77 -6.54
N SER A 100 4.95 -12.53 -6.74
CA SER A 100 4.31 -11.34 -6.17
C SER A 100 3.24 -10.85 -7.14
N ASN A 101 2.05 -10.53 -6.64
CA ASN A 101 0.98 -9.96 -7.47
C ASN A 101 1.21 -8.47 -7.66
N PHE A 102 1.12 -8.00 -8.90
CA PHE A 102 1.26 -6.59 -9.23
C PHE A 102 -0.09 -6.07 -9.71
N ILE A 103 -0.51 -4.95 -9.12
CA ILE A 103 -1.65 -4.16 -9.53
C ILE A 103 -1.07 -2.81 -9.90
N GLU A 104 -0.99 -2.51 -11.19
CA GLU A 104 -0.30 -1.33 -11.68
C GLU A 104 -1.17 -0.56 -12.67
N GLY A 105 -1.09 0.78 -12.61
CA GLY A 105 -1.67 1.64 -13.64
C GLY A 105 -3.19 1.68 -13.64
N ILE A 106 -3.85 1.33 -12.53
CA ILE A 106 -5.30 1.45 -12.41
C ILE A 106 -5.65 2.94 -12.35
N SER A 107 -6.45 3.38 -13.32
CA SER A 107 -6.87 4.77 -13.47
C SER A 107 -8.38 4.88 -13.64
N LYS A 108 -9.02 5.84 -12.96
CA LYS A 108 -10.44 6.19 -13.12
C LYS A 108 -11.38 4.97 -13.09
N SER A 109 -11.00 3.96 -12.33
CA SER A 109 -11.68 2.67 -12.27
C SER A 109 -11.54 2.09 -10.88
N SER A 110 -12.37 1.09 -10.61
CA SER A 110 -12.32 0.35 -9.36
C SER A 110 -11.89 -1.07 -9.60
N LEU A 111 -11.01 -1.58 -8.74
CA LEU A 111 -10.53 -2.96 -8.82
C LEU A 111 -10.87 -3.69 -7.53
N VAL A 112 -11.34 -4.93 -7.66
CA VAL A 112 -11.49 -5.85 -6.54
C VAL A 112 -10.65 -7.10 -6.80
N LYS A 113 -9.93 -7.54 -5.77
CA LYS A 113 -9.16 -8.78 -5.74
C LYS A 113 -9.49 -9.55 -4.48
N GLN A 114 -10.00 -10.76 -4.64
CA GLN A 114 -10.23 -11.72 -3.56
C GLN A 114 -8.98 -12.58 -3.33
N ALA A 115 -8.96 -13.33 -2.22
CA ALA A 115 -7.89 -14.28 -1.93
C ALA A 115 -7.64 -15.30 -3.07
N SER A 116 -8.70 -15.73 -3.76
CA SER A 116 -8.64 -16.64 -4.91
C SER A 116 -7.93 -16.04 -6.14
N ASP A 117 -7.92 -14.73 -6.27
CA ASP A 117 -7.38 -14.02 -7.44
C ASP A 117 -5.88 -13.78 -7.35
N LEU A 118 -5.29 -14.00 -6.17
CA LEU A 118 -3.90 -13.70 -5.87
C LEU A 118 -3.07 -14.98 -5.93
N ARG A 119 -1.99 -14.94 -6.73
CA ARG A 119 -0.97 -15.98 -6.74
C ARG A 119 0.04 -15.66 -5.66
N GLY A 120 -0.07 -16.31 -4.51
CA GLY A 120 0.83 -16.11 -3.37
C GLY A 120 0.38 -15.00 -2.42
N SER A 121 1.17 -14.80 -1.36
CA SER A 121 0.80 -13.99 -0.20
C SER A 121 1.37 -12.56 -0.24
N SER A 122 1.75 -12.04 -1.40
CA SER A 122 2.36 -10.71 -1.50
C SER A 122 1.75 -9.91 -2.64
N VAL A 123 1.49 -8.63 -2.39
CA VAL A 123 0.87 -7.70 -3.35
C VAL A 123 1.66 -6.40 -3.42
N LYS A 124 1.78 -5.86 -4.63
CA LYS A 124 2.27 -4.51 -4.88
C LYS A 124 1.23 -3.73 -5.69
N VAL A 125 0.75 -2.63 -5.13
CA VAL A 125 -0.13 -1.65 -5.78
C VAL A 125 0.74 -0.48 -6.21
N LEU A 126 0.88 -0.27 -7.51
CA LEU A 126 1.85 0.66 -8.09
C LEU A 126 1.13 1.67 -9.01
N ASN A 127 1.50 2.94 -8.95
CA ASN A 127 1.14 3.92 -9.98
C ASN A 127 -0.37 4.00 -10.28
N CYS A 128 -1.22 3.84 -9.26
CA CYS A 128 -2.67 3.87 -9.41
C CYS A 128 -3.21 5.25 -9.06
N HIS A 129 -4.12 5.78 -9.88
CA HIS A 129 -4.60 7.15 -9.73
C HIS A 129 -6.12 7.28 -9.95
N ASP A 130 -6.77 8.19 -9.23
CA ASP A 130 -8.22 8.43 -9.33
C ASP A 130 -9.07 7.14 -9.21
N SER A 131 -8.66 6.22 -8.35
CA SER A 131 -9.18 4.84 -8.34
C SER A 131 -9.52 4.36 -6.94
N VAL A 132 -10.38 3.33 -6.87
CA VAL A 132 -10.67 2.63 -5.62
C VAL A 132 -10.29 1.17 -5.75
N ILE A 133 -9.36 0.72 -4.91
CA ILE A 133 -8.78 -0.62 -5.00
C ILE A 133 -9.11 -1.39 -3.73
N TYR A 134 -9.76 -2.53 -3.87
CA TYR A 134 -10.12 -3.43 -2.78
C TYR A 134 -9.35 -4.74 -2.92
N ILE A 135 -8.55 -5.07 -1.92
CA ILE A 135 -7.79 -6.33 -1.87
C ILE A 135 -8.24 -7.09 -0.63
N LEU A 136 -9.26 -7.94 -0.80
CA LEU A 136 -9.90 -8.70 0.27
C LEU A 136 -9.20 -10.05 0.42
N ALA A 137 -7.99 -10.05 0.96
CA ALA A 137 -7.16 -11.25 1.07
C ALA A 137 -6.20 -11.20 2.26
N PRO A 138 -5.78 -12.38 2.77
CA PRO A 138 -4.67 -12.48 3.71
C PRO A 138 -3.35 -12.30 2.95
N LEU A 139 -2.54 -11.35 3.41
CA LEU A 139 -1.27 -10.98 2.82
C LEU A 139 -0.15 -11.16 3.86
N ARG A 140 1.01 -11.66 3.44
CA ARG A 140 2.24 -11.58 4.22
C ARG A 140 2.89 -10.21 4.05
N TYR A 141 3.00 -9.72 2.82
CA TYR A 141 3.61 -8.43 2.51
C TYR A 141 2.74 -7.65 1.54
N ALA A 142 2.65 -6.34 1.77
CA ALA A 142 1.98 -5.43 0.86
C ALA A 142 2.86 -4.20 0.61
N THR A 143 2.81 -3.67 -0.61
CA THR A 143 3.46 -2.40 -0.95
C THR A 143 2.49 -1.54 -1.72
N VAL A 144 2.34 -0.28 -1.31
CA VAL A 144 1.61 0.75 -2.05
C VAL A 144 2.62 1.81 -2.45
N TYR A 145 2.77 2.06 -3.74
CA TYR A 145 3.80 2.94 -4.27
C TYR A 145 3.25 3.85 -5.37
N GLY A 146 3.58 5.14 -5.34
CA GLY A 146 3.31 6.04 -6.46
C GLY A 146 1.82 6.25 -6.75
N CYS A 147 0.94 6.06 -5.76
CA CYS A 147 -0.49 6.18 -5.96
C CYS A 147 -0.97 7.60 -5.64
N SER A 148 -1.95 8.12 -6.40
CA SER A 148 -2.49 9.46 -6.19
C SER A 148 -4.01 9.49 -6.24
N ASP A 149 -4.65 10.33 -5.42
CA ASP A 149 -6.11 10.54 -5.48
C ASP A 149 -6.92 9.22 -5.39
N ALA A 150 -6.43 8.27 -4.60
CA ALA A 150 -6.92 6.89 -4.57
C ALA A 150 -7.39 6.47 -3.17
N THR A 151 -8.35 5.55 -3.11
CA THR A 151 -8.72 4.85 -1.88
C THR A 151 -8.32 3.38 -2.01
N ILE A 152 -7.41 2.92 -1.15
CA ILE A 152 -6.81 1.59 -1.24
C ILE A 152 -7.14 0.84 0.04
N PHE A 153 -8.02 -0.12 -0.08
CA PHE A 153 -8.34 -1.07 0.96
C PHE A 153 -7.48 -2.32 0.80
N LEU A 154 -6.74 -2.68 1.86
CA LEU A 154 -5.96 -3.90 1.95
C LEU A 154 -6.49 -4.76 3.09
N GLY A 155 -6.63 -6.05 2.83
CA GLY A 155 -6.93 -7.06 3.83
C GLY A 155 -5.81 -7.21 4.87
N ALA A 156 -5.83 -8.31 5.60
CA ALA A 156 -4.93 -8.54 6.73
C ALA A 156 -3.47 -8.74 6.26
N VAL A 157 -2.53 -7.89 6.71
CA VAL A 157 -1.09 -7.95 6.35
C VAL A 157 -0.21 -8.43 7.53
N GLY A 158 0.18 -9.70 7.53
CA GLY A 158 0.83 -10.33 8.69
C GLY A 158 2.27 -9.96 8.98
N LYS A 159 3.08 -9.56 7.98
CA LYS A 159 4.50 -9.25 8.22
C LYS A 159 4.84 -7.77 8.14
N ALA A 160 4.57 -7.12 7.01
CA ALA A 160 4.86 -5.70 6.82
C ALA A 160 4.10 -5.11 5.63
N LEU A 161 3.59 -3.90 5.83
CA LEU A 161 3.07 -3.01 4.80
C LEU A 161 4.02 -1.82 4.63
N ARG A 162 4.37 -1.50 3.38
CA ARG A 162 5.17 -0.32 3.00
C ARG A 162 4.35 0.59 2.09
N ILE A 163 4.22 1.85 2.47
CA ILE A 163 3.46 2.86 1.70
C ILE A 163 4.42 3.98 1.36
N GLU A 164 4.61 4.24 0.07
CA GLU A 164 5.60 5.20 -0.40
C GLU A 164 5.16 6.07 -1.56
N HIS A 165 5.64 7.31 -1.59
CA HIS A 165 5.43 8.24 -2.72
C HIS A 165 3.95 8.37 -3.10
N CYS A 166 3.07 8.45 -2.10
CA CYS A 166 1.62 8.55 -2.31
C CYS A 166 1.11 9.96 -2.00
N GLU A 167 0.14 10.44 -2.76
CA GLU A 167 -0.42 11.80 -2.63
C GLU A 167 -1.95 11.78 -2.61
N ARG A 168 -2.59 12.40 -1.60
CA ARG A 168 -4.06 12.39 -1.44
C ARG A 168 -4.66 10.98 -1.50
N VAL A 169 -4.01 10.04 -0.82
CA VAL A 169 -4.45 8.64 -0.76
C VAL A 169 -5.03 8.31 0.60
N HIS A 170 -6.14 7.57 0.60
CA HIS A 170 -6.68 6.91 1.79
C HIS A 170 -6.28 5.44 1.78
N VAL A 171 -5.48 5.00 2.75
CA VAL A 171 -5.12 3.58 2.89
C VAL A 171 -5.79 3.02 4.14
N ILE A 172 -6.52 1.92 3.97
CA ILE A 172 -7.27 1.27 5.05
C ILE A 172 -6.77 -0.17 5.15
N THR A 173 -6.20 -0.55 6.30
CA THR A 173 -5.58 -1.88 6.44
C THR A 173 -5.42 -2.33 7.89
N ALA A 174 -5.52 -3.65 8.08
CA ALA A 174 -5.08 -4.32 9.30
C ALA A 174 -3.69 -4.90 9.04
N ALA A 175 -2.67 -4.54 9.81
CA ALA A 175 -1.30 -4.96 9.54
C ALA A 175 -0.47 -5.15 10.82
N LYS A 176 0.45 -6.12 10.83
CA LYS A 176 1.34 -6.28 11.99
C LYS A 176 2.33 -5.12 12.14
N ARG A 177 2.85 -4.61 11.01
CA ARG A 177 3.82 -3.52 10.92
C ARG A 177 3.50 -2.66 9.70
N VAL A 178 3.61 -1.34 9.84
CA VAL A 178 3.40 -0.37 8.76
C VAL A 178 4.58 0.59 8.71
N CYS A 179 5.11 0.82 7.51
CA CYS A 179 6.10 1.84 7.22
C CYS A 179 5.52 2.80 6.17
N ILE A 180 5.49 4.08 6.48
CA ILE A 180 5.01 5.16 5.63
C ILE A 180 6.18 6.07 5.32
N ALA A 181 6.42 6.32 4.03
CA ALA A 181 7.49 7.21 3.61
C ALA A 181 7.09 8.10 2.43
N SER A 182 7.62 9.31 2.40
CA SER A 182 7.45 10.24 1.27
C SER A 182 5.99 10.44 0.84
N CYS A 183 5.06 10.52 1.80
CA CYS A 183 3.63 10.64 1.54
C CYS A 183 3.10 12.05 1.82
N ARG A 184 2.13 12.51 1.03
CA ARG A 184 1.58 13.87 1.11
C ARG A 184 0.05 13.87 1.16
N GLU A 185 -0.52 14.58 2.14
CA GLU A 185 -1.96 14.77 2.28
C GLU A 185 -2.73 13.43 2.31
N CYS A 186 -2.14 12.40 2.93
CA CYS A 186 -2.69 11.05 3.01
C CYS A 186 -3.34 10.78 4.37
N VAL A 187 -4.37 9.92 4.38
CA VAL A 187 -5.04 9.45 5.60
C VAL A 187 -4.90 7.94 5.71
N PHE A 188 -4.40 7.47 6.85
CA PHE A 188 -4.13 6.06 7.13
C PHE A 188 -5.07 5.55 8.21
N PHE A 189 -6.00 4.66 7.85
CA PHE A 189 -6.90 3.97 8.79
C PHE A 189 -6.30 2.62 9.15
N LEU A 190 -5.74 2.52 10.35
CA LEU A 190 -4.80 1.47 10.72
C LEU A 190 -5.34 0.61 11.88
N GLY A 191 -5.26 -0.71 11.70
CA GLY A 191 -5.38 -1.70 12.77
C GLY A 191 -4.03 -2.38 12.92
N VAL A 192 -3.17 -1.89 13.81
CA VAL A 192 -1.76 -2.30 13.86
C VAL A 192 -1.28 -2.81 15.21
N ASN A 193 -0.60 -3.95 15.22
CA ASN A 193 -0.07 -4.53 16.46
C ASN A 193 1.23 -3.86 16.92
N GLN A 194 1.93 -3.16 16.03
CA GLN A 194 3.15 -2.40 16.32
C GLN A 194 2.98 -0.95 15.87
N GLN A 195 3.71 -0.05 16.52
CA GLN A 195 3.72 1.37 16.18
C GLN A 195 4.04 1.59 14.69
N PRO A 196 3.27 2.43 13.97
CA PRO A 196 3.59 2.83 12.60
C PRO A 196 4.94 3.54 12.55
N LEU A 197 5.76 3.23 11.54
CA LEU A 197 7.02 3.93 11.28
C LEU A 197 6.78 4.99 10.21
N ILE A 198 7.11 6.25 10.51
CA ILE A 198 7.04 7.37 9.56
C ILE A 198 8.47 7.75 9.19
N VAL A 199 8.86 7.62 7.93
CA VAL A 199 10.24 7.79 7.46
C VAL A 199 10.29 8.79 6.30
N GLY A 200 11.34 9.59 6.22
CA GLY A 200 11.53 10.53 5.11
C GLY A 200 10.58 11.73 5.16
N ASP A 201 10.38 12.38 4.01
CA ASP A 201 9.66 13.65 3.90
C ASP A 201 8.15 13.44 3.74
N ASN A 202 7.42 13.50 4.85
CA ASN A 202 5.97 13.36 4.87
C ASN A 202 5.32 14.70 5.18
N HIS A 203 4.26 15.05 4.45
CA HIS A 203 3.56 16.32 4.63
C HIS A 203 2.07 16.12 4.85
N LYS A 204 1.51 16.71 5.92
CA LYS A 204 0.06 16.64 6.24
C LYS A 204 -0.51 15.22 6.23
N ILE A 205 0.22 14.25 6.77
CA ILE A 205 -0.29 12.90 6.92
C ILE A 205 -1.13 12.75 8.19
N GLN A 206 -2.20 11.97 8.11
CA GLN A 206 -3.10 11.69 9.21
C GLN A 206 -3.18 10.18 9.49
N VAL A 207 -3.25 9.82 10.77
CA VAL A 207 -3.51 8.44 11.23
C VAL A 207 -4.84 8.38 11.98
N ALA A 208 -5.55 7.29 11.79
CA ALA A 208 -6.87 7.04 12.37
C ALA A 208 -6.99 5.56 12.75
N PRO A 209 -7.88 5.21 13.71
CA PRO A 209 -8.17 3.81 13.98
C PRO A 209 -8.80 3.15 12.75
N TYR A 210 -8.60 1.84 12.61
CA TYR A 210 -9.26 1.04 11.57
C TYR A 210 -10.79 1.22 11.62
N ASN A 211 -11.43 1.40 10.47
CA ASN A 211 -12.80 1.92 10.37
C ASN A 211 -13.73 1.06 9.50
N THR A 212 -13.40 -0.19 9.24
CA THR A 212 -14.17 -1.04 8.31
C THR A 212 -14.08 -2.52 8.67
N TYR A 213 -14.75 -3.37 7.92
CA TYR A 213 -14.62 -4.82 7.96
C TYR A 213 -15.17 -5.42 6.66
N TYR A 214 -14.76 -6.64 6.35
CA TYR A 214 -15.41 -7.51 5.35
C TYR A 214 -15.62 -8.89 5.99
N SER A 215 -16.48 -9.71 5.39
CA SER A 215 -16.97 -10.96 6.00
C SER A 215 -15.86 -11.90 6.48
N GLU A 216 -14.77 -12.03 5.72
CA GLU A 216 -13.67 -12.98 5.99
C GLU A 216 -12.50 -12.35 6.76
N LEU A 217 -12.65 -11.12 7.26
CA LEU A 217 -11.55 -10.37 7.86
C LEU A 217 -10.94 -11.07 9.08
N GLU A 218 -11.75 -11.58 10.01
CA GLU A 218 -11.24 -12.24 11.22
C GLU A 218 -10.46 -13.52 10.90
N GLU A 219 -10.92 -14.30 9.92
CA GLU A 219 -10.22 -15.50 9.45
C GLU A 219 -8.87 -15.13 8.84
N HIS A 220 -8.85 -14.12 7.95
CA HIS A 220 -7.61 -13.62 7.35
C HIS A 220 -6.65 -13.04 8.40
N MET A 221 -7.17 -12.35 9.43
CA MET A 221 -6.36 -11.85 10.55
C MET A 221 -5.74 -13.00 11.36
N SER A 222 -6.51 -14.05 11.64
CA SER A 222 -6.02 -15.23 12.34
C SER A 222 -4.96 -15.99 11.53
N GLU A 223 -5.14 -16.10 10.20
CA GLU A 223 -4.19 -16.76 9.31
C GLU A 223 -2.82 -16.07 9.31
N VAL A 224 -2.81 -14.74 9.29
CA VAL A 224 -1.58 -13.95 9.18
C VAL A 224 -1.02 -13.48 10.53
N GLY A 225 -1.72 -13.80 11.64
CA GLY A 225 -1.27 -13.56 13.02
C GLY A 225 -1.40 -12.10 13.47
N ILE A 226 -2.52 -11.45 13.13
CA ILE A 226 -2.90 -10.11 13.61
C ILE A 226 -3.91 -10.28 14.74
N GLU A 227 -3.60 -9.70 15.90
CA GLU A 227 -4.49 -9.71 17.06
C GLU A 227 -5.32 -8.42 17.10
N ALA A 228 -6.64 -8.53 17.07
CA ALA A 228 -7.56 -7.40 17.09
C ALA A 228 -7.56 -6.61 18.41
N THR A 229 -7.13 -7.25 19.50
CA THR A 229 -7.03 -6.66 20.85
C THR A 229 -5.89 -5.65 20.97
N ILE A 230 -4.91 -5.67 20.07
CA ILE A 230 -3.75 -4.78 20.09
C ILE A 230 -3.86 -3.82 18.91
N ASN A 231 -4.00 -2.53 19.19
CA ASN A 231 -4.03 -1.50 18.16
C ASN A 231 -3.23 -0.26 18.58
N ARG A 232 -2.02 -0.10 18.03
CA ARG A 232 -1.04 0.97 18.34
C ARG A 232 -0.97 2.04 17.24
N TRP A 233 -2.08 2.27 16.55
CA TRP A 233 -2.19 3.23 15.44
C TRP A 233 -1.89 4.68 15.85
N ASP A 234 -2.11 5.02 17.12
CA ASP A 234 -2.01 6.36 17.70
C ASP A 234 -0.62 6.71 18.26
N GLU A 235 0.33 5.78 18.15
CA GLU A 235 1.72 5.90 18.61
C GLU A 235 2.71 5.89 17.43
N PRO A 236 2.60 6.74 16.39
CA PRO A 236 3.52 6.71 15.26
C PRO A 236 4.95 7.12 15.70
N LEU A 237 5.95 6.35 15.28
CA LEU A 237 7.36 6.64 15.47
C LEU A 237 7.95 7.29 14.21
N THR A 238 8.29 8.58 14.29
CA THR A 238 8.96 9.31 13.22
C THR A 238 10.46 9.07 13.26
N LEU A 239 11.03 8.54 12.16
CA LEU A 239 12.46 8.37 11.94
C LEU A 239 12.93 9.40 10.91
N GLY A 240 13.39 10.55 11.40
CA GLY A 240 13.93 11.62 10.55
C GLY A 240 15.44 11.49 10.37
N MET A 241 15.92 11.55 9.13
CA MET A 241 17.22 12.15 8.87
C MET A 241 17.02 13.66 8.93
N VAL A 242 17.29 14.25 10.09
CA VAL A 242 17.68 15.66 10.12
C VAL A 242 19.03 15.69 9.41
N ASP A 243 19.10 16.18 8.17
CA ASP A 243 20.40 16.48 7.57
C ASP A 243 21.02 17.64 8.37
N PRO A 244 22.10 17.42 9.14
CA PRO A 244 22.76 18.49 9.87
C PRO A 244 23.39 19.53 8.92
N HIS A 245 23.47 19.22 7.62
CA HIS A 245 24.05 20.06 6.57
C HIS A 245 23.03 20.75 5.67
N ASP A 246 21.72 20.61 5.91
CA ASP A 246 20.69 21.49 5.32
C ASP A 246 20.68 22.85 6.05
N SER A 247 21.83 23.51 6.00
CA SER A 247 22.04 24.91 6.35
C SER A 247 21.74 25.80 5.14
N ILE A 248 20.63 25.56 4.43
CA ILE A 248 20.12 26.56 3.49
C ILE A 248 19.23 27.50 4.30
N SER A 249 19.93 28.44 4.92
CA SER A 249 19.45 29.74 5.35
C SER A 249 18.50 30.36 4.31
N HIS A 250 17.20 30.18 4.48
CA HIS A 250 16.23 31.14 3.98
C HIS A 250 16.20 32.34 4.95
N PRO A 251 16.31 33.59 4.47
CA PRO A 251 16.40 34.78 5.33
C PRO A 251 15.06 35.22 5.93
N ALA A 252 14.01 34.41 5.84
CA ALA A 252 12.73 34.64 6.50
C ALA A 252 12.63 33.66 7.67
N GLY A 253 13.02 34.12 8.86
CA GLY A 253 13.07 33.30 10.05
C GLY A 253 11.73 32.65 10.38
N VAL A 254 11.69 31.32 10.38
CA VAL A 254 10.72 30.54 11.16
C VAL A 254 11.34 29.19 11.50
N SER A 255 11.44 28.96 12.82
CA SER A 255 11.52 27.70 13.58
C SER A 255 12.02 26.42 12.91
N ASP A 256 13.04 25.82 13.53
CA ASP A 256 13.38 24.40 13.54
C ASP A 256 12.22 23.50 13.08
N VAL A 257 12.23 23.09 11.80
CA VAL A 257 11.20 22.19 11.25
C VAL A 257 11.53 20.78 11.74
N GLN A 258 11.07 20.51 12.96
CA GLN A 258 10.88 19.17 13.48
C GLN A 258 10.12 18.36 12.42
N ALA A 259 10.63 17.20 12.01
CA ALA A 259 9.97 16.33 11.04
C ALA A 259 8.47 16.24 11.37
N GLU A 260 7.61 16.69 10.45
CA GLU A 260 6.15 16.76 10.66
C GLU A 260 5.68 15.36 11.07
N SER A 261 5.37 15.21 12.36
CA SER A 261 4.89 13.93 12.89
C SER A 261 3.44 13.72 12.46
N ALA A 262 3.06 12.47 12.23
CA ALA A 262 1.71 12.16 11.78
C ALA A 262 0.65 12.67 12.78
N THR A 263 -0.34 13.39 12.27
CA THR A 263 -1.42 13.95 13.09
C THR A 263 -2.56 12.94 13.22
N ARG A 264 -3.33 12.99 14.31
CA ARG A 264 -4.50 12.12 14.46
C ARG A 264 -5.68 12.72 13.70
N LEU A 265 -6.45 11.88 13.00
CA LEU A 265 -7.68 12.32 12.34
C LEU A 265 -8.68 12.82 13.38
N ASP A 266 -9.35 13.93 13.09
CA ASP A 266 -10.38 14.49 13.97
C ASP A 266 -11.54 13.47 14.16
N PRO A 267 -11.95 13.17 15.40
CA PRO A 267 -13.07 12.28 15.68
C PRO A 267 -14.38 12.68 14.98
N ASP A 268 -14.63 13.96 14.72
CA ASP A 268 -15.83 14.43 14.02
C ASP A 268 -15.78 14.12 12.51
N GLN A 269 -14.57 13.93 11.95
CA GLN A 269 -14.36 13.54 10.55
C GLN A 269 -14.32 12.01 10.35
N PHE A 270 -14.23 11.25 11.45
CA PHE A 270 -14.16 9.80 11.40
C PHE A 270 -15.50 9.19 10.96
N THR A 271 -15.47 8.44 9.86
CA THR A 271 -16.63 7.71 9.33
C THR A 271 -16.23 6.26 9.01
N ASN A 272 -17.14 5.32 9.26
CA ASN A 272 -16.93 3.92 8.89
C ASN A 272 -16.88 3.80 7.36
N PHE A 273 -15.83 3.16 6.86
CA PHE A 273 -15.73 2.85 5.44
C PHE A 273 -16.54 1.58 5.15
N LEU A 274 -17.39 1.61 4.13
CA LEU A 274 -18.24 0.49 3.75
C LEU A 274 -17.61 -0.21 2.54
N ILE A 275 -17.35 -1.50 2.67
CA ILE A 275 -16.94 -2.35 1.56
C ILE A 275 -18.22 -2.92 0.92
N PRO A 276 -18.52 -2.61 -0.35
CA PRO A 276 -19.73 -3.09 -0.98
C PRO A 276 -19.90 -4.63 -0.96
N ASN A 277 -21.10 -5.09 -0.63
CA ASN A 277 -21.37 -6.50 -0.35
C ASN A 277 -21.52 -7.38 -1.62
N TRP A 278 -21.50 -6.79 -2.80
CA TRP A 278 -21.71 -7.49 -4.08
C TRP A 278 -20.43 -8.16 -4.63
N PHE A 279 -19.31 -8.02 -3.93
CA PHE A 279 -18.02 -8.61 -4.32
C PHE A 279 -17.89 -10.11 -3.96
N GLY A 280 -18.91 -10.73 -3.37
CA GLY A 280 -18.91 -12.14 -2.98
C GLY A 280 -20.28 -12.79 -3.13
N SER A 281 -20.35 -13.79 -4.02
CA SER A 281 -21.42 -14.80 -4.01
C SER A 281 -21.21 -15.69 -2.77
N GLU A 282 -22.19 -15.72 -1.87
CA GLU A 282 -22.18 -16.42 -0.56
C GLU A 282 -21.11 -15.91 0.43
N SER A 283 -21.48 -14.97 1.31
CA SER A 283 -20.66 -14.53 2.44
C SER A 283 -20.46 -15.68 3.44
N ARG A 284 -19.38 -16.45 3.27
CA ARG A 284 -18.96 -17.53 4.18
C ARG A 284 -18.32 -17.04 5.47
N GLY A 285 -17.87 -15.79 5.50
CA GLY A 285 -17.13 -15.24 6.63
C GLY A 285 -18.01 -14.86 7.84
N THR A 286 -17.43 -14.93 9.04
CA THR A 286 -18.13 -14.75 10.33
C THR A 286 -18.17 -13.31 10.82
N THR A 287 -17.37 -12.42 10.22
CA THR A 287 -17.16 -11.06 10.73
C THR A 287 -18.37 -10.18 10.45
N ARG A 288 -18.97 -9.65 11.53
CA ARG A 288 -20.21 -8.84 11.47
C ARG A 288 -20.00 -7.35 11.76
N ASP A 289 -18.86 -7.03 12.35
CA ASP A 289 -18.49 -5.70 12.80
C ASP A 289 -16.97 -5.53 12.77
N ASN A 290 -16.51 -4.29 13.01
CA ASN A 290 -15.09 -3.98 13.03
C ASN A 290 -14.42 -4.70 14.22
N PRO A 291 -13.45 -5.60 13.99
CA PRO A 291 -12.83 -6.37 15.06
C PRO A 291 -11.94 -5.52 15.98
N PHE A 292 -11.48 -4.36 15.52
CA PHE A 292 -10.65 -3.46 16.32
C PHE A 292 -11.51 -2.56 17.20
N LEU A 293 -11.17 -2.53 18.50
CA LEU A 293 -11.83 -1.63 19.44
C LEU A 293 -11.51 -0.17 19.09
N LEU A 294 -12.57 0.64 18.99
CA LEU A 294 -12.46 2.08 18.78
C LEU A 294 -12.20 2.78 20.12
N PRO A 295 -11.29 3.78 20.17
CA PRO A 295 -11.13 4.61 21.35
C PRO A 295 -12.41 5.38 21.67
N ASP A 296 -12.63 5.66 22.97
CA ASP A 296 -13.86 6.29 23.48
C ASP A 296 -14.21 7.60 22.75
N VAL A 297 -13.21 8.43 22.45
CA VAL A 297 -13.41 9.72 21.76
C VAL A 297 -14.05 9.54 20.37
N TYR A 298 -13.58 8.54 19.61
CA TYR A 298 -14.15 8.24 18.28
C TYR A 298 -15.52 7.58 18.41
N LEU A 299 -15.71 6.73 19.42
CA LEU A 299 -16.99 6.07 19.67
C LEU A 299 -18.08 7.06 20.07
N GLU A 300 -17.77 8.02 20.94
CA GLU A 300 -18.69 9.08 21.38
C GLU A 300 -19.05 10.01 20.21
N SER A 301 -18.06 10.43 19.42
CA SER A 301 -18.30 11.20 18.19
C SER A 301 -19.23 10.45 17.23
N GLN A 302 -18.97 9.15 17.00
CA GLN A 302 -19.80 8.35 16.11
C GLN A 302 -21.23 8.19 16.63
N LYS A 303 -21.43 7.98 17.94
CA LYS A 303 -22.76 7.94 18.57
C LYS A 303 -23.49 9.28 18.47
N LYS A 304 -22.77 10.39 18.70
CA LYS A 304 -23.31 11.75 18.54
C LYS A 304 -23.76 11.99 17.10
N ASN A 305 -22.94 11.63 16.11
CA ASN A 305 -23.28 11.76 14.70
C ASN A 305 -24.47 10.89 14.29
N GLN A 306 -24.55 9.64 14.79
CA GLN A 306 -25.70 8.76 14.56
C GLN A 306 -26.99 9.31 15.20
N LYS A 307 -26.90 9.84 16.43
CA LYS A 307 -28.03 10.48 17.12
C LYS A 307 -28.51 11.70 16.34
N ASN A 308 -27.61 12.60 15.96
CA ASN A 308 -27.93 13.79 15.17
C ASN A 308 -28.59 13.41 13.84
N LEU A 309 -28.08 12.37 13.15
CA LEU A 309 -28.68 11.86 11.93
C LEU A 309 -30.09 11.30 12.17
N GLY A 310 -30.30 10.60 13.28
CA GLY A 310 -31.61 10.10 13.69
C GLY A 310 -32.61 11.22 13.95
N GLU A 311 -32.20 12.25 14.69
CA GLU A 311 -33.00 13.45 14.96
C GLU A 311 -33.36 14.20 13.68
N ILE A 312 -32.39 14.40 12.77
CA ILE A 312 -32.64 15.03 11.46
C ILE A 312 -33.63 14.20 10.65
N LYS A 313 -33.48 12.86 10.60
CA LYS A 313 -34.42 11.98 9.89
C LYS A 313 -35.82 12.04 10.47
N GLN A 314 -35.95 12.12 11.80
CA GLN A 314 -37.23 12.23 12.48
C GLN A 314 -37.88 13.59 12.19
N LEU A 315 -37.11 14.68 12.28
CA LEU A 315 -37.57 16.03 11.96
C LEU A 315 -38.06 16.13 10.51
N LEU A 316 -37.34 15.52 9.56
CA LEU A 316 -37.76 15.45 8.15
C LEU A 316 -39.04 14.64 7.94
N ARG A 317 -39.30 13.62 8.77
CA ARG A 317 -40.51 12.78 8.69
C ARG A 317 -41.72 13.47 9.29
N GLU A 318 -41.54 14.17 10.40
CA GLU A 318 -42.61 14.81 11.17
C GLU A 318 -42.96 16.21 10.63
N ALA A 319 -42.09 16.82 9.84
CA ALA A 319 -42.35 18.11 9.24
C ALA A 319 -43.59 18.04 8.30
N PRO A 320 -44.61 18.91 8.48
CA PRO A 320 -45.77 18.98 7.60
C PRO A 320 -45.37 19.70 6.29
N ILE A 321 -44.63 18.99 5.44
CA ILE A 321 -44.14 19.52 4.17
C ILE A 321 -45.16 19.18 3.09
N GLU A 322 -45.65 20.19 2.37
CA GLU A 322 -46.48 20.01 1.17
C GLU A 322 -45.71 19.22 0.09
N GLU A 323 -46.41 18.41 -0.71
CA GLU A 323 -45.78 17.48 -1.65
C GLU A 323 -44.88 18.17 -2.69
N ASN A 324 -45.22 19.40 -3.10
CA ASN A 324 -44.35 20.21 -3.98
C ASN A 324 -43.04 20.61 -3.30
N ARG A 325 -43.08 21.01 -2.02
CA ARG A 325 -41.89 21.38 -1.24
C ARG A 325 -41.03 20.17 -0.89
N LYS A 326 -41.62 18.98 -0.74
CA LYS A 326 -40.85 17.72 -0.59
C LYS A 326 -39.99 17.45 -1.82
N ARG A 327 -40.55 17.69 -3.02
CA ARG A 327 -39.82 17.52 -4.28
C ARG A 327 -38.66 18.51 -4.40
N GLU A 328 -38.89 19.78 -4.06
CA GLU A 328 -37.84 20.81 -4.03
C GLU A 328 -36.71 20.46 -3.05
N LEU A 329 -37.07 20.04 -1.83
CA LEU A 329 -36.11 19.60 -0.83
C LEU A 329 -35.30 18.38 -1.31
N SER A 330 -35.96 17.39 -1.91
CA SER A 330 -35.27 16.21 -2.48
C SER A 330 -34.29 16.61 -3.59
N CYS A 331 -34.67 17.53 -4.47
CA CYS A 331 -33.78 18.03 -5.51
C CYS A 331 -32.57 18.77 -4.92
N ALA A 332 -32.79 19.63 -3.92
CA ALA A 332 -31.71 20.34 -3.24
C ALA A 332 -30.75 19.37 -2.52
N LEU A 333 -31.28 18.37 -1.82
CA LEU A 333 -30.48 17.33 -1.18
C LEU A 333 -29.67 16.53 -2.20
N HIS A 334 -30.26 16.18 -3.36
CA HIS A 334 -29.52 15.48 -4.41
C HIS A 334 -28.38 16.33 -4.98
N LEU A 335 -28.58 17.63 -5.18
CA LEU A 335 -27.52 18.54 -5.64
C LEU A 335 -26.40 18.65 -4.61
N LEU A 336 -26.74 18.90 -3.35
CA LEU A 336 -25.75 18.98 -2.27
C LEU A 336 -24.99 17.66 -2.09
N PHE A 337 -25.69 16.52 -2.20
CA PHE A 337 -25.06 15.21 -2.15
C PHE A 337 -24.11 14.98 -3.32
N LYS A 338 -24.50 15.39 -4.54
CA LYS A 338 -23.65 15.32 -5.72
C LYS A 338 -22.39 16.18 -5.54
N ASP A 339 -22.54 17.44 -5.13
CA ASP A 339 -21.40 18.34 -4.91
C ASP A 339 -20.47 17.79 -3.83
N TRP A 340 -21.03 17.23 -2.76
CA TRP A 340 -20.28 16.54 -1.73
C TRP A 340 -19.51 15.32 -2.27
N LEU A 341 -20.11 14.49 -3.15
CA LEU A 341 -19.42 13.35 -3.76
C LEU A 341 -18.19 13.76 -4.59
N TYR A 342 -18.28 14.88 -5.32
CA TYR A 342 -17.15 15.41 -6.10
C TYR A 342 -16.09 16.04 -5.19
N ALA A 343 -16.50 16.88 -4.24
CA ALA A 343 -15.58 17.57 -3.33
C ALA A 343 -14.81 16.61 -2.42
N SER A 344 -15.45 15.53 -1.97
CA SER A 344 -14.82 14.49 -1.14
C SER A 344 -14.04 13.44 -1.95
N GLY A 345 -14.19 13.41 -3.27
CA GLY A 345 -13.63 12.35 -4.12
C GLY A 345 -14.34 10.99 -4.00
N ASN A 346 -15.41 10.88 -3.21
CA ASN A 346 -16.20 9.65 -3.04
C ASN A 346 -16.94 9.22 -4.31
N ILE A 347 -17.08 10.12 -5.29
CA ILE A 347 -17.59 9.80 -6.63
C ILE A 347 -16.88 8.59 -7.27
N ARG A 348 -15.60 8.36 -6.93
CA ARG A 348 -14.80 7.23 -7.44
C ARG A 348 -15.31 5.87 -6.98
N GLN A 349 -15.99 5.80 -5.82
CA GLN A 349 -16.62 4.56 -5.34
C GLN A 349 -17.79 4.14 -6.24
N LEU A 350 -18.37 5.08 -6.99
CA LEU A 350 -19.45 4.80 -7.93
C LEU A 350 -18.94 4.28 -9.28
N TYR A 351 -17.63 4.34 -9.56
CA TYR A 351 -17.06 3.75 -10.78
C TYR A 351 -17.31 2.23 -10.85
N CYS A 352 -17.39 1.58 -9.69
CA CYS A 352 -17.75 0.17 -9.61
C CYS A 352 -19.13 -0.14 -10.22
N LEU A 353 -20.06 0.83 -10.21
CA LEU A 353 -21.45 0.65 -10.68
C LEU A 353 -21.63 0.99 -12.17
N GLN A 354 -20.62 1.56 -12.83
CA GLN A 354 -20.68 1.97 -14.24
C GLN A 354 -20.21 0.86 -15.20
N GLY A 355 -19.74 -0.27 -14.66
CA GLY A 355 -19.15 -1.38 -15.42
C GLY A 355 -20.11 -2.51 -15.80
N ASP A 356 -21.41 -2.39 -15.52
CA ASP A 356 -22.45 -3.36 -15.90
C ASP A 356 -23.29 -2.90 -17.10
#